data_AF-A0A0F9BKR8-F1
#
_entry.id   AF-A0A0F9BKR8-F1
#
_cell.length_a   1.000
_cell.length_b   1.000
_cell.length_c   1.000
_cell.angle_alpha   90.00
_cell.angle_beta   90.00
_cell.angle_gamma   90.00
#
_symmetry.space_group_name_H-M   'P 1'
#
loop_
_entity.id
_entity.type
_entity.pdbx_description
1 polymer ?
#
loop_
_entity_poly.entity_id
_entity_poly.type
_entity_poly.pdbx_seq_one_letter_code
_entity_poly.pdbx_strand_id
1 'polypeptide(L)' 'MFKVRTYNQISSKGLDCFPHEQYEIASEFSEPDAFLLRSQKLHDEEIPSSVKAVARAGA' A
#
# COMPACT_ATOMS: atom_id res chain seq x y z
N MET A 1 6.12 -12.91 2.32
CA MET A 1 5.01 -12.04 1.93
C MET A 1 5.35 -10.61 2.33
N PHE A 2 5.25 -9.67 1.40
CA PHE A 2 5.38 -8.24 1.65
C PHE A 2 4.00 -7.67 2.00
N LYS A 3 3.91 -6.93 3.11
CA LYS A 3 2.66 -6.31 3.55
C LYS A 3 2.51 -4.93 2.92
N VAL A 4 1.48 -4.75 2.12
CA VAL A 4 1.19 -3.48 1.45
C VAL A 4 -0.05 -2.86 2.07
N ARG A 5 0.12 -1.70 2.71
CA ARG A 5 -1.01 -0.93 3.24
C ARG A 5 -1.61 -0.06 2.15
N THR A 6 -2.91 -0.21 1.92
CA THR A 6 -3.62 0.65 0.97
C THR A 6 -4.20 1.88 1.65
N TYR A 7 -4.10 3.02 0.98
CA TYR A 7 -4.85 4.22 1.30
C TYR A 7 -5.77 4.55 0.12
N ASN A 8 -7.06 4.78 0.43
CA ASN A 8 -8.16 4.94 -0.54
C ASN A 8 -8.63 3.62 -1.18
N GLN A 9 -9.69 3.72 -1.99
CA GLN A 9 -10.15 2.62 -2.84
C GLN A 9 -9.21 2.48 -4.05
N ILE A 10 -8.53 1.35 -4.12
CA ILE A 10 -7.71 0.94 -5.25
C ILE A 10 -8.52 -0.04 -6.11
N SER A 11 -8.43 0.08 -7.43
CA SER A 11 -9.14 -0.80 -8.35
C SER A 11 -8.68 -2.24 -8.19
N SER A 12 -9.62 -3.19 -8.11
CA SER A 12 -9.35 -4.62 -8.04
C SER A 12 -8.41 -5.08 -9.16
N LYS A 13 -8.65 -4.60 -10.39
CA LYS A 13 -7.80 -4.91 -11.55
C LYS A 13 -6.31 -4.55 -11.36
N GLY A 14 -6.03 -3.47 -10.62
CA GLY A 14 -4.66 -3.09 -10.29
C GLY A 14 -4.08 -3.93 -9.14
N LEU A 15 -4.92 -4.32 -8.18
CA LEU A 15 -4.51 -5.23 -7.10
C LEU A 15 -4.23 -6.65 -7.61
N ASP A 16 -4.94 -7.09 -8.67
CA ASP A 16 -4.71 -8.39 -9.32
C ASP A 16 -3.31 -8.51 -9.94
N CYS A 17 -2.60 -7.40 -10.16
CA CYS A 17 -1.22 -7.42 -10.62
C CYS A 17 -0.22 -7.84 -9.53
N PHE A 18 -0.64 -7.93 -8.26
CA PHE A 18 0.22 -8.36 -7.16
C PHE A 18 0.04 -9.87 -6.90
N PRO A 19 1.07 -10.70 -7.13
CA PRO A 19 0.97 -12.13 -6.86
C PRO A 19 0.67 -12.43 -5.38
N HIS A 20 -0.40 -13.16 -5.10
CA HIS A 20 -0.85 -13.48 -3.74
C HIS A 20 0.17 -14.24 -2.88
N GLU A 21 1.07 -15.01 -3.51
CA GLU A 21 2.15 -15.72 -2.81
C GLU A 21 3.23 -14.77 -2.26
N GLN A 22 3.35 -13.58 -2.86
CA GLN A 22 4.39 -12.60 -2.54
C GLN A 22 3.85 -11.40 -1.78
N TYR A 23 2.59 -11.02 -1.99
CA TYR A 23 2.02 -9.79 -1.46
C TYR A 23 0.74 -10.05 -0.66
N GLU A 24 0.67 -9.40 0.49
CA GLU A 24 -0.54 -9.31 1.31
C GLU A 24 -0.99 -7.84 1.28
N ILE A 25 -2.23 -7.60 0.88
CA ILE A 25 -2.74 -6.23 0.69
C ILE A 25 -3.95 -6.03 1.59
N ALA A 26 -3.86 -5.05 2.50
CA ALA A 26 -4.93 -4.68 3.41
C ALA A 26 -4.77 -3.22 3.87
N SER A 27 -5.83 -2.58 4.33
CA SER A 27 -5.79 -1.19 4.83
C SER A 27 -5.32 -1.07 6.29
N GLU A 28 -5.21 -2.18 7.01
CA GLU A 28 -5.16 -2.24 8.48
C GLU A 28 -3.76 -2.56 9.03
N PHE A 29 -2.75 -2.69 8.18
CA PHE A 29 -1.40 -3.00 8.64
C PHE A 29 -0.79 -1.84 9.43
N SER A 30 -0.42 -2.09 10.69
CA SER A 30 0.29 -1.13 11.54
C SER A 30 1.78 -1.00 11.15
N GLU A 31 2.40 -2.09 10.71
CA GLU A 31 3.80 -2.14 10.26
C GLU A 31 3.91 -2.74 8.85
N PRO A 32 3.50 -2.01 7.80
CA PRO A 32 3.60 -2.49 6.43
C PRO A 32 5.02 -2.34 5.87
N ASP A 33 5.35 -3.16 4.87
CA ASP A 33 6.56 -3.03 4.06
C ASP A 33 6.43 -1.93 3.00
N ALA A 34 5.21 -1.64 2.55
CA ALA A 34 4.97 -0.62 1.53
C ALA A 34 3.60 0.06 1.67
N PHE A 35 3.50 1.27 1.14
CA PHE A 35 2.25 1.98 0.97
C PHE A 35 1.80 1.99 -0.48
N LEU A 36 0.50 1.76 -0.71
CA LEU A 36 -0.14 1.93 -2.01
C LEU A 36 -1.31 2.91 -1.87
N LEU A 37 -1.18 4.10 -2.44
CA LEU A 37 -2.15 5.18 -2.26
C LEU A 37 -2.65 5.72 -3.59
N ARG A 38 -3.76 6.47 -3.58
CA ARG A 38 -4.21 7.25 -4.74
C ARG A 38 -4.17 8.74 -4.46
N SER A 39 -5.19 9.28 -3.80
CA SER A 39 -5.34 10.71 -3.51
C SER A 39 -5.04 11.07 -2.07
N GLN A 40 -4.72 10.09 -1.22
CA GLN A 40 -4.32 10.31 0.17
C GLN A 40 -3.08 11.22 0.24
N LYS A 41 -3.09 12.17 1.17
CA LYS A 41 -1.91 12.96 1.53
C LYS A 41 -1.22 12.27 2.70
N LEU A 42 0.10 12.08 2.61
CA LEU A 42 0.91 11.48 3.69
C LEU A 42 1.66 12.51 4.55
N HIS A 43 1.47 13.82 4.32
CA HIS A 43 2.26 14.87 4.98
C HIS A 43 2.10 14.85 6.51
N ASP A 44 0.95 14.39 7.00
CA ASP A 44 0.60 14.34 8.42
C ASP A 44 0.56 12.90 8.96
N GLU A 45 0.95 11.90 8.14
CA GLU A 45 0.97 10.51 8.57
C GLU A 45 2.40 10.10 8.98
N GLU A 46 2.50 9.44 10.13
CA GLU A 46 3.75 8.82 10.53
C GLU A 46 4.04 7.63 9.60
N ILE A 47 5.21 7.63 8.97
CA ILE A 47 5.66 6.55 8.10
C ILE A 47 6.48 5.58 8.96
N PRO A 48 6.00 4.35 9.22
CA PRO A 48 6.76 3.38 9.99
C PRO A 48 8.10 3.08 9.34
N SER A 49 9.14 2.82 10.15
CA SER A 49 10.47 2.47 9.64
C SER A 49 10.51 1.18 8.81
N SER A 50 9.47 0.35 8.91
CA SER A 50 9.29 -0.85 8.09
C SER A 50 9.01 -0.53 6.61
N VAL A 51 8.51 0.67 6.31
CA VAL A 51 8.12 1.07 4.95
C VAL A 51 9.35 1.27 4.08
N LYS A 52 9.47 0.42 3.06
CA LYS A 52 10.57 0.42 2.07
C LYS A 52 10.19 1.14 0.80
N ALA A 53 8.90 1.23 0.48
CA ALA A 53 8.41 1.81 -0.76
C ALA A 53 7.05 2.48 -0.60
N VAL A 54 6.81 3.53 -1.39
CA VAL A 54 5.51 4.21 -1.52
C VAL A 54 5.16 4.30 -3.00
N ALA A 55 4.01 3.75 -3.38
CA ALA A 55 3.49 3.75 -4.74
C ALA A 55 2.17 4.52 -4.84
N ARG A 56 1.98 5.23 -5.95
CA ARG A 56 0.76 5.99 -6.23
C ARG A 56 0.00 5.40 -7.42
N ALA A 57 -1.20 4.91 -7.19
CA ALA A 57 -2.12 4.48 -8.22
C ALA A 57 -2.80 5.72 -8.85
N GLY A 58 -2.24 6.23 -9.93
CA GLY A 58 -2.72 7.43 -10.61
C GLY A 58 -2.02 7.66 -11.95
N ALA A 59 -2.43 8.71 -12.65
CA ALA A 59 -1.79 9.19 -13.89
C ALA A 59 -0.57 10.06 -13.59
#